data_AF-A0A6G8J5M2-F1
#
_entry.id   AF-A0A6G8J5M2-F1
#
_cell.length_a   1.000
_cell.length_b   1.000
_cell.length_c   1.000
_cell.angle_alpha   90.00
_cell.angle_beta   90.00
_cell.angle_gamma   90.00
#
_symmetry.space_group_name_H-M   'P 1'
#
loop_
_entity.id
_entity.type
_entity.pdbx_description
1 polymer ?
#
loop_
_entity_poly.entity_id
_entity_poly.type
_entity_poly.pdbx_seq_one_letter_code
_entity_poly.pdbx_strand_id
1 'polypeptide(L)'
;MFNMLKKHYICITLLLAIIGTITYMSLWFKDMIDDRYYPISLSKQDEITINYKTPYIVSDERCFRLEFIIRENNDIKYFYKKYRSAFSEQTEQEFYLDVSNKPKLHIKIFKENNLVHESDMYATDIFARGSTIMNNVKNFFIEVFLSYGYRMGGCYYFHPNSNYQIIVTNLIPKEEYKDTDVFFTISPIKLR
;
A
#
# COMPACT_ATOMS: atom_id res chain seq x y z
N MET A 1 24.42 -44.20 4.46
CA MET A 1 23.87 -42.92 3.97
C MET A 1 23.57 -42.94 2.46
N PHE A 2 24.56 -43.25 1.60
CA PHE A 2 24.37 -43.30 0.14
C PHE A 2 23.33 -44.32 -0.37
N ASN A 3 23.26 -45.52 0.24
CA ASN A 3 22.26 -46.54 -0.16
C ASN A 3 20.81 -46.16 0.19
N MET A 4 20.59 -45.43 1.29
CA MET A 4 19.25 -44.94 1.67
C MET A 4 18.78 -43.83 0.74
N LEU A 5 19.68 -42.91 0.38
CA LEU A 5 19.42 -41.87 -0.63
C LEU A 5 19.10 -42.48 -1.99
N LYS A 6 19.86 -43.47 -2.47
CA LYS A 6 19.58 -44.16 -3.75
C LYS A 6 18.27 -44.96 -3.75
N LYS A 7 17.90 -45.58 -2.63
CA LYS A 7 16.69 -46.44 -2.54
C LYS A 7 15.40 -45.62 -2.39
N HIS A 8 15.48 -44.45 -1.77
CA HIS A 8 14.32 -43.62 -1.44
C HIS A 8 14.35 -42.24 -2.09
N TYR A 9 15.17 -42.03 -3.13
CA TYR A 9 15.33 -40.71 -3.76
C TYR A 9 14.00 -40.10 -4.21
N ILE A 10 13.07 -40.90 -4.75
CA ILE A 10 11.74 -40.43 -5.17
C ILE A 10 10.96 -39.88 -3.97
N CYS A 11 10.92 -40.63 -2.86
CA CYS A 11 10.25 -40.18 -1.63
C CYS A 11 10.90 -38.93 -1.05
N ILE A 12 12.24 -38.86 -1.05
CA ILE A 12 12.99 -37.69 -0.56
C ILE A 12 12.70 -36.47 -1.44
N THR A 13 12.71 -36.61 -2.76
CA THR A 13 12.39 -35.52 -3.70
C THR A 13 10.95 -35.05 -3.53
N LEU A 14 9.98 -35.96 -3.39
CA LEU A 14 8.59 -35.60 -3.11
C LEU A 14 8.45 -34.85 -1.79
N LEU A 15 9.14 -35.30 -0.74
CA LEU A 15 9.09 -34.67 0.57
C LEU A 15 9.73 -33.27 0.53
N LEU A 16 10.84 -33.10 -0.18
CA LEU A 16 11.45 -31.79 -0.45
C LEU A 16 10.52 -30.86 -1.25
N ALA A 17 9.81 -31.40 -2.25
CA ALA A 17 8.85 -30.62 -3.04
C ALA A 17 7.65 -30.17 -2.20
N ILE A 18 7.15 -31.02 -1.30
CA ILE A 18 6.06 -30.68 -0.36
C ILE A 18 6.54 -29.62 0.62
N ILE A 19 7.70 -29.80 1.25
CA ILE A 19 8.28 -28.80 2.17
C ILE A 19 8.51 -27.47 1.45
N GLY A 20 9.06 -27.51 0.24
CA GLY A 20 9.29 -26.34 -0.59
C GLY A 20 7.99 -25.59 -0.88
N THR A 21 6.95 -26.31 -1.29
CA THR A 21 5.62 -25.74 -1.56
C THR A 21 5.01 -25.12 -0.30
N ILE A 22 5.03 -25.82 0.84
CA ILE A 22 4.48 -25.31 2.11
C ILE A 22 5.24 -24.05 2.54
N THR A 23 6.57 -24.06 2.42
CA THR A 23 7.42 -22.91 2.78
C THR A 23 7.13 -21.72 1.88
N TYR A 24 7.05 -21.95 0.56
CA TYR A 24 6.70 -20.92 -0.41
C TYR A 24 5.32 -20.32 -0.13
N MET A 25 4.30 -21.16 0.04
CA MET A 25 2.94 -20.70 0.37
C MET A 25 2.91 -19.91 1.67
N SER A 26 3.62 -20.36 2.71
CA SER A 26 3.69 -19.64 3.99
C SER A 26 4.33 -18.26 3.84
N LEU A 27 5.42 -18.15 3.08
CA LEU A 27 6.08 -16.87 2.81
C LEU A 27 5.20 -15.95 1.94
N TRP A 28 4.51 -16.50 0.95
CA TRP A 28 3.56 -15.77 0.13
C TRP A 28 2.36 -15.24 0.93
N PHE A 29 1.79 -16.06 1.83
CA PHE A 29 0.72 -15.61 2.72
C PHE A 29 1.18 -14.48 3.65
N LYS A 30 2.42 -14.55 4.16
CA LYS A 30 3.00 -13.45 4.95
C LYS A 30 3.12 -12.17 4.14
N ASP A 31 3.53 -12.27 2.87
CA ASP A 31 3.60 -11.11 1.98
C ASP A 31 2.22 -10.49 1.72
N MET A 32 1.20 -11.32 1.46
CA MET A 32 -0.18 -10.86 1.21
C MET A 32 -0.83 -10.08 2.36
N ILE A 33 -0.31 -10.22 3.58
CA ILE A 33 -0.81 -9.51 4.77
C ILE A 33 0.18 -8.47 5.30
N ASP A 34 1.28 -8.21 4.59
CA ASP A 34 2.30 -7.22 4.96
C ASP A 34 1.86 -5.80 4.54
N ASP A 35 0.74 -5.35 5.09
CA ASP A 35 0.34 -3.95 5.04
C ASP A 35 1.25 -3.12 5.97
N ARG A 36 1.83 -2.04 5.45
CA ARG A 36 2.72 -1.17 6.22
C ARG A 36 2.20 0.24 6.29
N TYR A 37 2.03 0.72 7.52
CA TYR A 37 1.37 1.96 7.84
C TYR A 37 2.42 2.98 8.31
N TYR A 38 2.53 4.09 7.59
CA TYR A 38 3.45 5.18 7.92
C TYR A 38 2.64 6.41 8.31
N PRO A 39 2.72 6.90 9.56
CA PRO A 39 1.94 8.07 9.97
C PRO A 39 2.40 9.30 9.20
N ILE A 40 1.45 10.02 8.62
CA ILE A 40 1.73 11.24 7.85
C ILE A 40 1.05 12.41 8.55
N SER A 41 1.86 13.31 9.11
CA SER A 41 1.34 14.55 9.71
C SER A 41 1.43 15.69 8.70
N LEU A 42 0.77 15.51 7.55
CA LEU A 42 0.85 16.44 6.41
C LEU A 42 0.14 17.78 6.64
N SER A 43 -0.50 17.93 7.80
CA SER A 43 -0.96 19.23 8.34
C SER A 43 0.15 20.01 9.04
N LYS A 44 1.21 19.34 9.52
CA LYS A 44 2.33 19.93 10.28
C LYS A 44 3.63 20.00 9.49
N GLN A 45 3.83 19.08 8.55
CA GLN A 45 5.03 18.98 7.71
C GLN A 45 4.63 18.68 6.29
N ASP A 46 5.24 19.37 5.33
CA ASP A 46 4.88 19.20 3.90
C ASP A 46 5.51 17.97 3.27
N GLU A 47 6.46 17.33 3.94
CA GLU A 47 7.21 16.20 3.43
C GLU A 47 7.54 15.22 4.55
N ILE A 48 7.52 13.94 4.20
CA ILE A 48 8.03 12.86 5.04
C ILE A 48 8.97 11.96 4.26
N THR A 49 9.90 11.33 4.97
CA THR A 49 10.77 10.28 4.42
C THR A 49 10.44 8.95 5.06
N ILE A 50 10.15 7.96 4.24
CA ILE A 50 9.82 6.59 4.62
C ILE A 50 10.99 5.68 4.24
N ASN A 51 11.52 4.95 5.20
CA ASN A 51 12.45 3.86 4.94
C ASN A 51 11.66 2.56 4.80
N TYR A 52 11.59 2.02 3.58
CA TYR A 52 10.81 0.83 3.24
C TYR A 52 11.73 -0.34 2.89
N LYS A 53 11.74 -1.38 3.75
CA LYS A 53 12.50 -2.61 3.53
C LYS A 53 11.59 -3.74 3.05
N THR A 54 11.74 -4.23 1.84
CA THR A 54 10.84 -5.27 1.32
C THR A 54 11.03 -6.62 2.03
N PRO A 55 9.98 -7.44 2.13
CA PRO A 55 10.10 -8.80 2.68
C PRO A 55 10.96 -9.71 1.77
N TYR A 56 11.26 -10.91 2.28
CA TYR A 56 12.08 -11.90 1.56
C TYR A 56 11.42 -12.39 0.27
N ILE A 57 10.09 -12.60 0.30
CA ILE A 57 9.25 -12.75 -0.88
C ILE A 57 8.36 -11.53 -0.91
N VAL A 58 8.31 -10.85 -2.05
CA VAL A 58 7.39 -9.75 -2.29
C VAL A 58 6.55 -10.11 -3.52
N SER A 59 5.22 -10.01 -3.42
CA SER A 59 4.37 -9.93 -4.60
C SER A 59 4.85 -8.70 -5.36
N ASP A 60 5.18 -8.88 -6.64
CA ASP A 60 6.05 -7.96 -7.37
C ASP A 60 5.56 -6.50 -7.32
N GLU A 61 4.26 -6.27 -7.12
CA GLU A 61 3.62 -4.97 -7.07
C GLU A 61 2.99 -4.66 -5.70
N ARG A 62 3.33 -3.47 -5.14
CA ARG A 62 2.71 -2.93 -3.92
C ARG A 62 2.00 -1.62 -4.23
N CYS A 63 0.79 -1.45 -3.71
CA CYS A 63 -0.06 -0.30 -3.94
C CYS A 63 -0.06 0.67 -2.76
N PHE A 64 -0.07 1.95 -3.09
CA PHE A 64 -0.11 3.07 -2.17
C PHE A 64 -1.55 3.46 -1.85
N ARG A 65 -1.79 3.78 -0.57
CA ARG A 65 -3.11 4.17 -0.06
C ARG A 65 -2.99 5.24 0.99
N LEU A 66 -4.08 5.95 1.21
CA LEU A 66 -4.28 6.77 2.40
C LEU A 66 -5.30 6.11 3.31
N GLU A 67 -4.96 6.03 4.59
CA GLU A 67 -5.86 5.53 5.61
C GLU A 67 -6.19 6.63 6.59
N PHE A 68 -7.46 7.03 6.57
CA PHE A 68 -7.98 8.06 7.45
C PHE A 68 -8.61 7.41 8.67
N ILE A 69 -8.11 7.75 9.86
CA ILE A 69 -8.68 7.23 11.11
C ILE A 69 -10.10 7.75 11.31
N ILE A 70 -11.02 6.83 11.58
CA ILE A 70 -12.41 7.10 11.94
C ILE A 70 -12.47 7.26 13.46
N ARG A 71 -12.94 8.42 13.92
CA ARG A 71 -13.20 8.70 15.34
C ARG A 71 -14.68 8.60 15.65
N GLU A 72 -15.54 9.02 14.73
CA GLU A 72 -16.99 9.00 14.90
C GLU A 72 -17.76 8.61 13.62
N ASN A 73 -19.06 8.33 13.75
CA ASN A 73 -19.90 7.95 12.62
C ASN A 73 -20.05 9.04 11.55
N ASN A 74 -19.85 10.32 11.92
CA ASN A 74 -19.90 11.42 10.96
C ASN A 74 -18.72 11.39 10.00
N ASP A 75 -17.55 10.95 10.44
CA ASP A 75 -16.36 10.78 9.59
C ASP A 75 -16.67 9.82 8.45
N ILE A 76 -17.35 8.71 8.75
CA ILE A 76 -17.76 7.72 7.75
C ILE A 76 -18.62 8.41 6.68
N LYS A 77 -19.65 9.16 7.09
CA LYS A 77 -20.52 9.88 6.14
C LYS A 77 -19.74 10.90 5.32
N TYR A 78 -18.80 11.62 5.92
CA TYR A 78 -17.94 12.58 5.24
C TYR A 78 -17.10 11.89 4.16
N PHE A 79 -16.34 10.84 4.52
CA PHE A 79 -15.48 10.13 3.60
C PHE A 79 -16.28 9.49 2.45
N TYR A 80 -17.40 8.82 2.77
CA TYR A 80 -18.28 8.25 1.73
C TYR A 80 -18.95 9.30 0.84
N LYS A 81 -19.11 10.54 1.29
CA LYS A 81 -19.59 11.62 0.42
C LYS A 81 -18.48 12.17 -0.47
N LYS A 82 -17.27 12.31 0.08
CA LYS A 82 -16.13 12.94 -0.61
C LYS A 82 -15.46 12.01 -1.61
N TYR A 83 -15.28 10.74 -1.26
CA TYR A 83 -14.46 9.82 -2.04
C TYR A 83 -15.28 8.85 -2.90
N ARG A 84 -16.58 8.68 -2.66
CA ARG A 84 -17.42 7.78 -3.47
C ARG A 84 -17.49 8.26 -4.92
N SER A 85 -16.71 7.64 -5.79
CA SER A 85 -16.58 8.00 -7.20
C SER A 85 -16.90 6.81 -8.09
N ALA A 86 -17.66 7.02 -9.18
CA ALA A 86 -17.94 5.98 -10.17
C ALA A 86 -16.80 5.90 -11.19
N PHE A 87 -15.58 5.57 -10.72
CA PHE A 87 -14.34 5.66 -11.49
C PHE A 87 -14.38 4.93 -12.85
N SER A 88 -15.18 3.87 -12.98
CA SER A 88 -15.33 3.10 -14.23
C SER A 88 -16.05 3.83 -15.36
N GLU A 89 -16.83 4.88 -15.05
CA GLU A 89 -17.71 5.56 -16.02
C GLU A 89 -17.24 6.97 -16.37
N GLN A 90 -16.23 7.50 -15.67
CA GLN A 90 -15.74 8.86 -15.87
C GLN A 90 -14.84 8.99 -17.10
N THR A 91 -14.93 10.14 -17.77
CA THR A 91 -13.93 10.65 -18.72
C THR A 91 -12.69 11.17 -17.98
N GLU A 92 -11.58 11.36 -18.72
CA GLU A 92 -10.36 11.93 -18.14
C GLU A 92 -10.57 13.32 -17.53
N GLN A 93 -11.38 14.17 -18.18
CA GLN A 93 -11.70 15.50 -17.67
C GLN A 93 -12.50 15.44 -16.37
N GLU A 94 -13.51 14.57 -16.30
CA GLU A 94 -14.31 14.36 -15.09
C GLU A 94 -13.46 13.80 -13.94
N PHE A 95 -12.51 12.92 -14.25
CA PHE A 95 -11.55 12.41 -13.26
C PHE A 95 -10.73 13.55 -12.65
N TYR A 96 -10.09 14.40 -13.46
CA TYR A 96 -9.27 15.49 -12.94
C TYR A 96 -10.08 16.56 -12.21
N LEU A 97 -11.35 16.76 -12.58
CA LEU A 97 -12.29 17.59 -11.82
C LEU A 97 -12.61 16.97 -10.45
N ASP A 98 -12.89 15.67 -10.38
CA ASP A 98 -13.20 14.95 -9.14
C ASP A 98 -12.03 14.97 -8.14
N VAL A 99 -10.80 14.74 -8.61
CA VAL A 99 -9.62 14.70 -7.73
C VAL A 99 -9.04 16.09 -7.39
N SER A 100 -9.50 17.16 -8.04
CA SER A 100 -8.95 18.52 -7.88
C SER A 100 -9.02 19.07 -6.45
N ASN A 101 -10.01 18.63 -5.66
CA ASN A 101 -10.23 19.06 -4.28
C ASN A 101 -9.89 17.97 -3.23
N LYS A 102 -9.29 16.87 -3.69
CA LYS A 102 -8.85 15.75 -2.88
C LYS A 102 -7.35 15.84 -2.63
N PRO A 103 -6.82 15.11 -1.63
CA PRO A 103 -5.39 15.03 -1.41
C PRO A 103 -4.62 14.66 -2.67
N LYS A 104 -3.55 15.42 -2.91
CA LYS A 104 -2.56 15.15 -3.95
C LYS A 104 -1.20 15.05 -3.31
N LEU A 105 -0.50 13.96 -3.58
CA LEU A 105 0.84 13.71 -3.10
C LEU A 105 1.82 13.72 -4.27
N HIS A 106 3.06 14.09 -4.02
CA HIS A 106 4.18 13.85 -4.91
C HIS A 106 5.09 12.82 -4.26
N ILE A 107 5.49 11.80 -5.01
CA ILE A 107 6.37 10.76 -4.50
C ILE A 107 7.67 10.64 -5.28
N LYS A 108 8.74 10.35 -4.54
CA LYS A 108 10.03 9.95 -5.08
C LYS A 108 10.45 8.66 -4.41
N ILE A 109 10.76 7.65 -5.21
CA ILE A 109 11.24 6.35 -4.74
C ILE A 109 12.71 6.23 -5.13
N PHE A 110 13.55 5.99 -4.13
CA PHE A 110 14.97 5.77 -4.28
C PHE A 110 15.32 4.34 -3.91
N LYS A 111 16.17 3.70 -4.72
CA LYS A 111 16.82 2.42 -4.40
C LYS A 111 18.32 2.67 -4.36
N GLU A 112 18.95 2.41 -3.22
CA GLU A 112 20.40 2.63 -3.05
C GLU A 112 20.83 4.06 -3.47
N ASN A 113 20.06 5.06 -3.05
CA ASN A 113 20.22 6.49 -3.38
C ASN A 113 19.98 6.88 -4.85
N ASN A 114 19.66 5.94 -5.74
CA ASN A 114 19.27 6.24 -7.11
C ASN A 114 17.76 6.47 -7.19
N LEU A 115 17.33 7.58 -7.79
CA LEU A 115 15.92 7.82 -8.08
C LEU A 115 15.43 6.80 -9.12
N VAL A 116 14.49 5.94 -8.73
CA VAL A 116 13.94 4.88 -9.58
C VAL A 116 12.50 5.16 -10.00
N HIS A 117 11.82 6.08 -9.34
CA HIS A 117 10.47 6.51 -9.69
C HIS A 117 10.15 7.88 -9.11
N GLU A 118 9.44 8.70 -9.88
CA GLU A 118 8.92 10.00 -9.46
C GLU A 118 7.57 10.21 -10.13
N SER A 119 6.53 10.51 -9.35
CA SER A 119 5.19 10.77 -9.87
C SER A 119 4.34 11.52 -8.87
N ASP A 120 3.36 12.24 -9.38
CA ASP A 120 2.22 12.68 -8.60
C ASP A 120 1.25 11.52 -8.37
N MET A 121 0.52 11.57 -7.26
CA MET A 121 -0.55 10.65 -6.91
C MET A 121 -1.77 11.40 -6.42
N TYR A 122 -2.94 10.96 -6.88
CA TYR A 122 -4.24 11.53 -6.58
C TYR A 122 -5.01 10.58 -5.67
N ALA A 123 -5.58 11.11 -4.59
CA ALA A 123 -6.57 10.37 -3.82
C ALA A 123 -7.87 10.25 -4.61
N THR A 124 -8.37 9.02 -4.77
CA THR A 124 -9.47 8.71 -5.71
C THR A 124 -10.73 8.24 -4.99
N ASP A 125 -10.96 6.93 -4.90
CA ASP A 125 -12.15 6.31 -4.33
C ASP A 125 -11.84 5.53 -3.05
N ILE A 126 -12.89 5.26 -2.28
CA ILE A 126 -12.83 4.37 -1.12
C ILE A 126 -12.55 2.95 -1.61
N PHE A 127 -11.49 2.35 -1.09
CA PHE A 127 -11.26 0.93 -1.26
C PHE A 127 -12.08 0.11 -0.27
N ALA A 128 -11.93 0.41 1.03
CA ALA A 128 -12.53 -0.38 2.09
C ALA A 128 -12.65 0.43 3.39
N ARG A 129 -13.40 -0.15 4.33
CA ARG A 129 -13.37 0.22 5.75
C ARG A 129 -12.69 -0.92 6.49
N GLY A 130 -11.69 -0.59 7.30
CA GLY A 130 -10.86 -1.57 7.98
C GLY A 130 -10.67 -1.29 9.47
N SER A 131 -9.95 -2.19 10.12
CA SER A 131 -9.37 -1.94 11.43
C SER A 131 -8.02 -2.61 11.54
N THR A 132 -7.07 -1.94 12.19
CA THR A 132 -5.72 -2.46 12.41
C THR A 132 -5.23 -2.05 13.79
N ILE A 133 -4.18 -2.71 14.27
CA ILE A 133 -3.52 -2.33 15.52
C ILE A 133 -2.29 -1.49 15.15
N MET A 134 -2.33 -0.21 15.49
CA MET A 134 -1.21 0.72 15.33
C MET A 134 -0.81 1.22 16.72
N ASN A 135 0.48 1.08 17.08
CA ASN A 135 0.99 1.45 18.39
C ASN A 135 0.22 0.82 19.57
N ASN A 136 -0.12 -0.48 19.46
CA ASN A 136 -0.92 -1.23 20.44
C ASN A 136 -2.35 -0.72 20.65
N VAL A 137 -2.85 0.17 19.79
CA VAL A 137 -4.23 0.65 19.81
C VAL A 137 -4.96 0.15 18.57
N LYS A 138 -6.15 -0.43 18.78
CA LYS A 138 -7.04 -0.79 17.66
C LYS A 138 -7.65 0.49 17.09
N ASN A 139 -7.34 0.76 15.84
CA ASN A 139 -7.85 1.90 15.09
C ASN A 139 -8.79 1.42 13.98
N PHE A 140 -9.85 2.18 13.72
CA PHE A 140 -10.72 1.99 12.57
C PHE A 140 -10.39 3.04 11.53
N PHE A 141 -10.45 2.69 10.26
CA PHE A 141 -10.07 3.60 9.18
C PHE A 141 -10.91 3.41 7.92
N ILE A 142 -10.94 4.46 7.10
CA ILE A 142 -11.33 4.39 5.70
C ILE A 142 -10.06 4.36 4.85
N GLU A 143 -9.96 3.37 3.98
CA GLU A 143 -8.91 3.26 2.96
C GLU A 143 -9.34 3.99 1.70
N VAL A 144 -8.48 4.88 1.21
CA VAL A 144 -8.63 5.58 -0.06
C VAL A 144 -7.48 5.20 -0.98
N PHE A 145 -7.80 4.89 -2.23
CA PHE A 145 -6.79 4.59 -3.24
C PHE A 145 -6.00 5.84 -3.65
N LEU A 146 -4.70 5.63 -3.84
CA LEU A 146 -3.85 6.55 -4.58
C LEU A 146 -3.66 6.04 -6.00
N SER A 147 -3.70 6.96 -6.96
CA SER A 147 -3.57 6.68 -8.40
C SER A 147 -2.61 7.67 -9.03
N TYR A 148 -1.77 7.24 -9.98
CA TYR A 148 -0.87 8.15 -10.70
C TYR A 148 -1.62 9.09 -11.66
N GLY A 149 -2.86 8.73 -12.03
CA GLY A 149 -3.69 9.51 -12.93
C GLY A 149 -4.92 8.74 -13.40
N TYR A 150 -5.57 9.24 -14.44
CA TYR A 150 -6.76 8.61 -15.02
C TYR A 150 -6.45 7.19 -15.50
N ARG A 151 -7.17 6.20 -14.95
CA ARG A 151 -6.98 4.76 -15.22
C ARG A 151 -5.57 4.22 -14.93
N MET A 152 -4.81 4.88 -14.04
CA MET A 152 -3.47 4.45 -13.63
C MET A 152 -3.44 4.20 -12.12
N GLY A 153 -3.40 2.93 -11.72
CA GLY A 153 -3.29 2.57 -10.30
C GLY A 153 -1.98 3.07 -9.68
N GLY A 154 -2.00 3.46 -8.40
CA GLY A 154 -0.83 3.93 -7.67
C GLY A 154 -0.08 2.77 -7.05
N CYS A 155 0.53 1.92 -7.87
CA CYS A 155 1.33 0.79 -7.40
C CYS A 155 2.74 0.85 -7.98
N TYR A 156 3.69 0.20 -7.31
CA TYR A 156 5.09 0.17 -7.73
C TYR A 156 5.67 -1.22 -7.59
N TYR A 157 6.56 -1.56 -8.51
CA TYR A 157 7.23 -2.85 -8.55
C TYR A 157 8.47 -2.85 -7.64
N PHE A 158 8.41 -3.59 -6.54
CA PHE A 158 9.48 -3.65 -5.56
C PHE A 158 10.28 -4.94 -5.69
N HIS A 159 11.61 -4.85 -5.64
CA HIS A 159 12.45 -6.03 -5.59
C HIS A 159 12.42 -6.66 -4.19
N PRO A 160 12.42 -8.00 -4.07
CA PRO A 160 12.50 -8.66 -2.78
C PRO A 160 13.81 -8.34 -2.06
N ASN A 161 13.78 -8.39 -0.73
CA ASN A 161 14.93 -8.19 0.16
C ASN A 161 15.79 -6.96 -0.17
N SER A 162 15.14 -5.84 -0.48
CA SER A 162 15.74 -4.58 -0.91
C SER A 162 15.34 -3.44 0.03
N ASN A 163 16.16 -2.41 0.10
CA ASN A 163 15.86 -1.20 0.87
C ASN A 163 15.55 -0.04 -0.08
N TYR A 164 14.45 0.63 0.20
CA TYR A 164 13.99 1.80 -0.52
C TYR A 164 13.83 2.97 0.44
N GLN A 165 14.09 4.17 -0.08
CA GLN A 165 13.70 5.41 0.56
C GLN A 165 12.58 6.03 -0.27
N ILE A 166 11.47 6.38 0.36
CA ILE A 166 10.32 6.97 -0.30
C ILE A 166 10.10 8.34 0.33
N ILE A 167 10.20 9.39 -0.48
CA ILE A 167 9.86 10.75 -0.07
C ILE A 167 8.42 10.99 -0.51
N VAL A 168 7.59 11.45 0.42
CA VAL A 168 6.18 11.77 0.16
C VAL A 168 5.96 13.23 0.53
N THR A 169 5.63 14.05 -0.47
CA THR A 169 5.38 15.49 -0.33
C THR A 169 3.90 15.77 -0.54
N ASN A 170 3.27 16.58 0.32
CA ASN A 170 1.89 17.00 0.18
C ASN A 170 1.76 18.19 -0.76
N LEU A 171 0.87 18.11 -1.76
CA LEU A 171 0.65 19.19 -2.73
C LEU A 171 -0.68 19.94 -2.52
N ILE A 172 -1.75 19.28 -2.04
CA ILE A 172 -3.12 19.84 -1.98
C ILE A 172 -3.91 19.24 -0.77
N PRO A 173 -4.84 19.99 -0.15
CA PRO A 173 -4.61 21.01 0.87
C PRO A 173 -4.39 20.42 2.29
N LYS A 174 -3.71 21.17 3.15
CA LYS A 174 -3.44 20.81 4.56
C LYS A 174 -4.69 20.55 5.41
N GLU A 175 -5.83 21.09 5.00
CA GLU A 175 -7.09 21.00 5.75
C GLU A 175 -7.64 19.57 5.83
N GLU A 176 -7.42 18.72 4.82
CA GLU A 176 -7.88 17.33 4.87
C GLU A 176 -7.18 16.53 5.99
N TYR A 177 -5.98 16.97 6.37
CA TYR A 177 -5.16 16.37 7.42
C TYR A 177 -5.35 17.07 8.77
N LYS A 178 -6.23 18.06 8.84
CA LYS A 178 -6.49 18.80 10.07
C LYS A 178 -7.41 17.94 10.95
N ASP A 179 -6.96 17.71 12.18
CA ASP A 179 -7.68 16.95 13.20
C ASP A 179 -8.01 15.49 12.83
N THR A 180 -7.42 14.94 11.77
CA THR A 180 -7.55 13.53 11.38
C THR A 180 -6.17 12.90 11.30
N ASP A 181 -5.98 11.76 11.99
CA ASP A 181 -4.76 10.99 11.84
C ASP A 181 -4.82 10.22 10.52
N VAL A 182 -3.77 10.36 9.71
CA VAL A 182 -3.68 9.74 8.39
C VAL A 182 -2.42 8.92 8.29
N PHE A 183 -2.52 7.76 7.66
CA PHE A 183 -1.39 6.90 7.35
C PHE A 183 -1.23 6.77 5.84
N PHE A 184 0.01 6.83 5.38
CA PHE A 184 0.39 6.40 4.05
C PHE A 184 0.70 4.91 4.14
N THR A 185 -0.09 4.12 3.43
CA THR A 185 0.02 2.67 3.48
C THR A 185 0.67 2.14 2.22
N ILE A 186 1.64 1.24 2.39
CA ILE A 186 2.20 0.40 1.33
C ILE A 186 1.64 -1.01 1.54
N SER A 187 0.77 -1.45 0.62
CA SER A 187 -0.01 -2.68 0.75
C SER A 187 0.24 -3.62 -0.43
N PRO A 188 0.21 -4.94 -0.24
CA PRO A 188 0.22 -5.89 -1.35
C PRO A 188 -1.08 -5.80 -2.15
N ILE A 189 -1.07 -6.25 -3.40
CA ILE A 189 -2.31 -6.43 -4.16
C ILE A 189 -3.12 -7.55 -3.50
N LYS A 190 -4.21 -7.16 -2.82
CA LYS A 190 -5.17 -8.11 -2.28
C LYS A 190 -6.05 -8.61 -3.43
N LEU A 191 -6.02 -9.91 -3.70
CA LEU A 191 -7.01 -10.57 -4.56
C LEU A 191 -8.39 -10.30 -3.96
N ARG A 192 -9.27 -9.67 -4.75
CA ARG A 192 -10.60 -9.24 -4.33
C ARG A 192 -11.59 -10.39 -4.41
#